data_AF-A0A8S1UQ32-F1
#
_entry.id   AF-A0A8S1UQ32-F1
#
_cell.length_a   1.000
_cell.length_b   1.000
_cell.length_c   1.000
_cell.angle_alpha   90.00
_cell.angle_beta   90.00
_cell.angle_gamma   90.00
#
_symmetry.space_group_name_H-M   'P 1'
#
loop_
_entity.id
_entity.type
_entity.pdbx_description
1 polymer ?
#
loop_
_entity_poly.entity_id
_entity_poly.type
_entity_poly.pdbx_seq_one_letter_code
_entity_poly.pdbx_strand_id
1 'polypeptide(L)'
;MTYRVLLITLLVYSINCNVIIRTDARCVCKQWKLALECANDQDCIWNSNTKTCEQEECSSIKSQSICSADEGCQYRDGKCENFTKCEDLKGKTINECRFMSTNCRESNGEHCLPNALERKCSEFKNEGECLQGQDGFCLWLESKCILWSNCVQAITKSQCEMLPQSCDWSETLKFCLQKQCSEIDHEYDCIAVQEGPNSHLYQVCEWNYVLKQCESSIPDILTFDTCASNTLQAYHWSSSNANEGFCEQCLSPNVQKPTPKHCLCNSISSQTDCQQNQTCIWKDGECEERKCTEIDPPQACIQQEHCAWFSGSCVEFTQCENYKAFSNLECQSINKKCLLSDTLETCTSKYQECKTHKTDDKCNGSKDSKNEQCYWDEKTNTCQVWTQCSQQKQATYCDYSGACLWDGECKQITCKLLNQHSCTHYLTSPNSKNWKYCMLLDTCQDLNPDLLSKDECYAFSYGLSTWNSSECQLCKFPDDYTSILSFIGMIIITML
;
A
#
# COMPACT_ATOMS: atom_id res chain seq x y z
N MET A 1 49.23 29.74 1.65
CA MET A 1 48.27 29.49 2.74
C MET A 1 46.82 29.88 2.39
N THR A 2 46.55 30.33 1.17
CA THR A 2 45.24 30.82 0.70
C THR A 2 44.38 29.76 -0.01
N TYR A 3 44.97 28.63 -0.44
CA TYR A 3 44.22 27.55 -1.11
C TYR A 3 43.49 26.58 -0.16
N ARG A 4 43.87 26.49 1.12
CA ARG A 4 43.20 25.60 2.09
C ARG A 4 41.89 26.16 2.65
N VAL A 5 41.68 27.48 2.58
CA VAL A 5 40.44 28.11 3.08
C VAL A 5 39.31 28.01 2.03
N LEU A 6 39.64 27.99 0.74
CA LEU A 6 38.65 27.89 -0.34
C LEU A 6 38.04 26.48 -0.46
N LEU A 7 38.79 25.42 -0.13
CA LEU A 7 38.29 24.04 -0.20
C LEU A 7 37.28 23.73 0.92
N ILE A 8 37.45 24.35 2.10
CA ILE A 8 36.54 24.18 3.23
C ILE A 8 35.24 24.98 3.02
N THR A 9 35.28 26.11 2.30
CA THR A 9 34.06 26.87 1.98
C THR A 9 33.21 26.21 0.89
N LEU A 10 33.80 25.45 -0.04
CA LEU A 10 33.06 24.68 -1.04
C LEU A 10 32.40 23.41 -0.46
N LEU A 11 32.99 22.78 0.56
CA LEU A 11 32.41 21.60 1.22
C LEU A 11 31.20 21.92 2.13
N VAL A 12 31.05 23.18 2.56
CA VAL A 12 29.90 23.61 3.41
C VAL A 12 28.69 24.03 2.57
N TYR A 13 28.87 24.29 1.27
CA TYR A 13 27.78 24.77 0.38
C TYR A 13 26.99 23.66 -0.33
N SER A 14 27.37 22.39 -0.17
CA SER A 14 26.65 21.24 -0.74
C SER A 14 25.97 20.37 0.30
N ILE A 15 25.63 20.93 1.47
CA ILE A 15 24.54 20.35 2.27
C ILE A 15 23.26 20.69 1.51
N ASN A 16 23.00 19.92 0.44
CA ASN A 16 21.66 19.81 -0.11
C ASN A 16 20.81 19.36 1.07
N CYS A 17 20.01 20.28 1.62
CA CYS A 17 18.84 19.89 2.38
C CYS A 17 17.98 19.13 1.38
N ASN A 18 18.23 17.83 1.26
CA ASN A 18 17.25 16.91 0.74
C ASN A 18 16.07 17.07 1.68
N VAL A 19 15.10 17.89 1.28
CA VAL A 19 13.79 17.88 1.89
C VAL A 19 13.31 16.47 1.63
N ILE A 20 13.47 15.61 2.63
CA ILE A 20 12.86 14.29 2.62
C ILE A 20 11.37 14.59 2.68
N ILE A 21 10.72 14.58 1.52
CA ILE A 21 9.29 14.73 1.48
C ILE A 21 8.73 13.41 1.98
N ARG A 22 8.06 13.45 3.14
CA ARG A 22 7.38 12.29 3.70
C ARG A 22 6.25 11.92 2.75
N THR A 23 6.36 10.74 2.15
CA THR A 23 5.25 10.09 1.47
C THR A 23 4.53 9.22 2.50
N ASP A 24 3.19 9.18 2.49
CA ASP A 24 2.40 8.41 3.47
C ASP A 24 2.58 6.88 3.38
N ALA A 25 3.49 6.41 2.53
CA ALA A 25 3.83 5.00 2.38
C ALA A 25 4.75 4.45 3.47
N ARG A 26 5.32 5.29 4.34
CA ARG A 26 6.22 4.82 5.41
C ARG A 26 5.44 4.10 6.51
N CYS A 27 6.05 3.09 7.10
CA CYS A 27 5.50 2.45 8.28
C CYS A 27 5.36 3.44 9.44
N VAL A 28 4.25 3.33 10.18
CA VAL A 28 4.14 3.96 11.50
C VAL A 28 4.94 3.15 12.52
N CYS A 29 5.41 3.77 13.62
CA CYS A 29 6.30 3.11 14.57
C CYS A 29 5.83 1.73 15.05
N LYS A 30 4.53 1.54 15.26
CA LYS A 30 3.95 0.26 15.71
C LYS A 30 4.09 -0.90 14.72
N GLN A 31 4.42 -0.60 13.46
CA GLN A 31 4.64 -1.59 12.41
C GLN A 31 6.05 -2.15 12.44
N TRP A 32 7.04 -1.36 12.87
CA TRP A 32 8.42 -1.84 13.01
C TRP A 32 8.50 -2.93 14.09
N LYS A 33 8.89 -4.14 13.68
CA LYS A 33 8.92 -5.32 14.56
C LYS A 33 10.29 -5.60 15.12
N LEU A 34 11.33 -5.10 14.46
CA LEU A 34 12.70 -5.27 14.89
C LEU A 34 13.29 -3.96 15.42
N ALA A 35 14.16 -4.08 16.41
CA ALA A 35 14.89 -2.94 16.97
C ALA A 35 15.72 -2.21 15.89
N LEU A 36 16.25 -2.95 14.92
CA LEU A 36 17.01 -2.38 13.80
C LEU A 36 16.15 -1.52 12.88
N GLU A 37 14.96 -2.00 12.52
CA GLU A 37 14.02 -1.23 11.69
C GLU A 37 13.55 0.03 12.43
N CYS A 38 13.20 -0.13 13.70
CA CYS A 38 12.81 0.96 14.57
C CYS A 38 13.89 2.05 14.66
N ALA A 39 15.17 1.65 14.72
CA ALA A 39 16.29 2.58 14.77
C ALA A 39 16.60 3.28 13.43
N ASN A 40 16.11 2.74 12.31
CA ASN A 40 16.22 3.37 10.99
C ASN A 40 15.16 4.47 10.80
N ASP A 41 14.12 4.49 11.62
CA ASP A 41 13.13 5.55 11.67
C ASP A 41 13.52 6.60 12.73
N GLN A 42 13.51 7.87 12.34
CA GLN A 42 13.93 8.96 13.23
C GLN A 42 12.87 9.34 14.26
N ASP A 43 11.61 8.94 14.04
CA ASP A 43 10.48 9.31 14.90
C ASP A 43 10.10 8.19 15.88
N CYS A 44 10.83 7.08 15.85
CA CYS A 44 10.51 5.90 16.61
C CYS A 44 11.60 5.50 17.60
N ILE A 45 11.18 5.00 18.76
CA ILE A 45 12.07 4.43 19.78
C ILE A 45 11.72 2.98 20.03
N TRP A 46 12.76 2.15 20.07
CA TRP A 46 12.63 0.77 20.48
C TRP A 46 12.49 0.66 22.01
N ASN A 47 11.32 0.22 22.48
CA ASN A 47 11.10 -0.05 23.89
C ASN A 47 11.59 -1.47 24.23
N SER A 48 12.74 -1.54 24.92
CA SER A 48 13.39 -2.82 25.23
C SER A 48 12.60 -3.72 26.18
N ASN A 49 11.64 -3.15 26.94
CA ASN A 49 10.83 -3.85 27.92
C ASN A 49 9.62 -4.53 27.25
N THR A 50 8.91 -3.80 26.39
CA THR A 50 7.75 -4.29 25.65
C THR A 50 8.13 -5.02 24.37
N LYS A 51 9.38 -4.89 23.90
CA LYS A 51 9.84 -5.41 22.60
C LYS A 51 9.00 -4.88 21.44
N THR A 52 8.58 -3.63 21.55
CA THR A 52 7.81 -2.93 20.54
C THR A 52 8.50 -1.64 20.15
N CYS A 53 8.32 -1.24 18.90
CA CYS A 53 8.69 0.08 18.44
C CYS A 53 7.52 1.04 18.71
N GLU A 54 7.81 2.10 19.43
CA GLU A 54 6.84 3.09 19.90
C GLU A 54 7.23 4.45 19.34
N GLN A 55 6.24 5.33 19.12
CA GLN A 55 6.54 6.70 18.73
C GLN A 55 7.26 7.39 19.89
N GLU A 56 8.33 8.12 19.59
CA GLU A 56 9.04 8.89 20.61
C GLU A 56 8.08 9.91 21.24
N GLU A 57 7.99 9.95 22.58
CA GLU A 57 7.22 11.02 23.21
C GLU A 57 7.84 12.37 22.85
N CYS A 58 7.06 13.34 22.38
CA CYS A 58 7.59 14.66 22.02
C CYS A 58 8.48 15.26 23.12
N SER A 59 8.18 15.00 24.39
CA SER A 59 8.96 15.50 25.52
C SER A 59 10.41 14.99 25.63
N SER A 60 10.74 13.84 25.01
CA SER A 60 12.11 13.31 24.98
C SER A 60 12.94 13.85 23.81
N ILE A 61 12.29 14.41 22.78
CA ILE A 61 12.96 14.99 21.61
C ILE A 61 13.63 16.32 21.99
N LYS A 62 14.96 16.31 22.06
CA LYS A 62 15.76 17.49 22.43
C LYS A 62 16.10 18.40 21.25
N SER A 63 16.13 17.83 20.04
CA SER A 63 16.50 18.58 18.84
C SER A 63 15.28 19.28 18.26
N GLN A 64 15.38 20.60 18.04
CA GLN A 64 14.33 21.36 17.37
C GLN A 64 14.00 20.80 15.98
N SER A 65 15.02 20.43 15.19
CA SER A 65 14.81 19.96 13.82
C SER A 65 14.05 18.65 13.76
N ILE A 66 14.32 17.73 14.69
CA ILE A 66 13.62 16.44 14.81
C ILE A 66 12.20 16.70 15.29
N CYS A 67 12.04 17.50 16.36
CA CYS A 67 10.73 17.83 16.91
C CYS A 67 9.81 18.48 15.87
N SER A 68 10.33 19.43 15.09
CA SER A 68 9.55 20.09 14.06
C SER A 68 9.18 19.17 12.91
N ALA A 69 9.93 18.08 12.69
CA ALA A 69 9.68 17.14 11.60
C ALA A 69 8.67 16.05 11.97
N ASP A 70 8.45 15.78 13.26
CA ASP A 70 7.44 14.82 13.74
C ASP A 70 6.04 15.46 13.68
N GLU A 71 5.11 14.81 12.98
CA GLU A 71 3.75 15.30 12.74
C GLU A 71 2.87 15.33 14.01
N GLY A 72 3.25 14.60 15.05
CA GLY A 72 2.61 14.62 16.36
C GLY A 72 3.17 15.68 17.31
N CYS A 73 4.25 16.38 16.93
CA CYS A 73 5.00 17.25 17.82
C CYS A 73 5.10 18.70 17.35
N GLN A 74 5.40 19.58 18.31
CA GLN A 74 5.75 20.98 18.08
C GLN A 74 6.87 21.43 19.01
N TYR A 75 7.75 22.29 18.48
CA TYR A 75 8.81 22.92 19.25
C TYR A 75 8.36 24.29 19.75
N ARG A 76 8.22 24.44 21.07
CA ARG A 76 7.77 25.67 21.74
C ARG A 76 8.65 25.97 22.94
N ASP A 77 9.10 27.22 23.06
CA ASP A 77 9.86 27.73 24.22
C ASP A 77 11.07 26.87 24.62
N GLY A 78 11.79 26.35 23.62
CA GLY A 78 12.99 25.54 23.82
C GLY A 78 12.73 24.07 24.18
N LYS A 79 11.47 23.61 24.07
CA LYS A 79 11.06 22.23 24.36
C LYS A 79 10.23 21.67 23.22
N CYS A 80 10.25 20.36 23.08
CA CYS A 80 9.34 19.65 22.22
C CYS A 80 8.14 19.15 23.05
N GLU A 81 6.93 19.36 22.54
CA GLU A 81 5.68 19.00 23.17
C GLU A 81 4.69 18.49 22.11
N ASN A 82 3.60 17.85 22.53
CA ASN A 82 2.60 17.36 21.60
C ASN A 82 1.98 18.53 20.82
N PHE A 83 1.85 18.36 19.51
CA PHE A 83 1.19 19.32 18.64
C PHE A 83 -0.29 19.46 19.03
N THR A 84 -0.76 20.71 19.16
CA THR A 84 -2.17 21.00 19.44
C THR A 84 -2.85 21.61 18.22
N LYS A 85 -2.33 22.75 17.76
CA LYS A 85 -2.77 23.49 16.59
C LYS A 85 -1.77 24.61 16.28
N CYS A 86 -1.76 25.07 15.04
CA CYS A 86 -0.77 26.05 14.59
C CYS A 86 -0.98 27.45 15.17
N GLU A 87 -2.22 27.86 15.44
CA GLU A 87 -2.52 29.20 15.95
C GLU A 87 -1.93 29.46 17.33
N ASP A 88 -1.62 28.41 18.09
CA ASP A 88 -0.94 28.53 19.38
C ASP A 88 0.56 28.85 19.24
N LEU A 89 1.13 28.68 18.04
CA LEU A 89 2.54 28.93 17.74
C LEU A 89 2.75 30.35 17.23
N LYS A 90 3.73 31.06 17.80
CA LYS A 90 4.06 32.44 17.43
C LYS A 90 5.16 32.47 16.38
N GLY A 91 4.78 32.48 15.11
CA GLY A 91 5.71 32.64 13.99
C GLY A 91 5.25 33.75 13.06
N LYS A 92 6.18 34.65 12.72
CA LYS A 92 5.94 35.79 11.82
C LYS A 92 6.16 35.45 10.36
N THR A 93 6.88 34.35 10.10
CA THR A 93 7.20 33.88 8.76
C THR A 93 6.87 32.41 8.61
N ILE A 94 6.63 31.98 7.38
CA ILE A 94 6.42 30.56 7.04
C ILE A 94 7.56 29.68 7.57
N ASN A 95 8.80 30.14 7.45
CA ASN A 95 9.96 29.36 7.90
C ASN A 95 9.99 29.23 9.42
N GLU A 96 9.70 30.29 10.18
CA GLU A 96 9.59 30.21 11.64
C GLU A 96 8.53 29.19 12.06
N CYS A 97 7.38 29.17 11.39
CA CYS A 97 6.32 28.21 11.65
C CYS A 97 6.73 26.77 11.33
N ARG A 98 7.39 26.55 10.18
CA ARG A 98 7.93 25.23 9.81
C ARG A 98 9.00 24.74 10.78
N PHE A 99 9.79 25.64 11.37
CA PHE A 99 10.77 25.30 12.40
C PHE A 99 10.13 24.99 13.77
N MET A 100 8.85 25.31 13.96
CA MET A 100 8.11 24.90 15.15
C MET A 100 7.37 23.58 14.90
N SER A 101 6.74 23.40 13.74
CA SER A 101 6.12 22.14 13.33
C SER A 101 5.92 22.11 11.82
N THR A 102 6.17 20.96 11.18
CA THR A 102 5.90 20.72 9.76
C THR A 102 4.41 20.81 9.42
N ASN A 103 3.54 20.72 10.43
CA ASN A 103 2.09 20.94 10.32
C ASN A 103 1.73 22.42 10.14
N CYS A 104 2.66 23.35 10.38
CA CYS A 104 2.40 24.78 10.34
C CYS A 104 3.19 25.44 9.21
N ARG A 105 2.60 25.45 8.01
CA ARG A 105 3.25 25.94 6.78
C ARG A 105 2.82 27.36 6.38
N GLU A 106 1.98 28.01 7.17
CA GLU A 106 1.52 29.37 6.93
C GLU A 106 1.74 30.27 8.15
N SER A 107 1.72 31.58 7.92
CA SER A 107 1.80 32.60 8.96
C SER A 107 0.97 33.82 8.56
N ASN A 108 0.24 34.40 9.52
CA ASN A 108 -0.44 35.69 9.34
C ASN A 108 0.42 36.90 9.76
N GLY A 109 1.71 36.68 10.03
CA GLY A 109 2.64 37.70 10.50
C GLY A 109 2.77 37.80 12.03
N GLU A 110 1.91 37.11 12.79
CA GLU A 110 1.98 37.04 14.26
C GLU A 110 1.91 35.60 14.78
N HIS A 111 1.03 34.81 14.20
CA HIS A 111 0.78 33.41 14.52
C HIS A 111 1.00 32.54 13.30
N CYS A 112 1.36 31.30 13.58
CA CYS A 112 1.33 30.25 12.57
C CYS A 112 -0.12 29.88 12.28
N LEU A 113 -0.36 29.47 11.04
CA LEU A 113 -1.64 28.99 10.60
C LEU A 113 -1.51 27.51 10.22
N PRO A 114 -2.60 26.72 10.35
CA PRO A 114 -2.63 25.34 9.93
C PRO A 114 -2.20 25.25 8.48
N ASN A 115 -1.61 24.11 8.16
CA ASN A 115 -1.15 23.83 6.81
C ASN A 115 -2.27 24.09 5.80
N ALA A 116 -1.91 24.64 4.65
CA ALA A 116 -2.74 24.55 3.47
C ALA A 116 -3.04 23.11 3.03
N LEU A 117 -2.45 22.08 3.67
CA LEU A 117 -2.80 20.67 3.48
C LEU A 117 -4.22 20.29 3.95
N GLU A 118 -5.01 21.19 4.54
CA GLU A 118 -6.48 20.99 4.58
C GLU A 118 -7.15 21.39 3.25
N ARG A 119 -6.45 22.17 2.42
CA ARG A 119 -6.90 22.60 1.10
C ARG A 119 -6.52 21.54 0.08
N LYS A 120 -7.48 21.19 -0.79
CA LYS A 120 -7.18 20.38 -1.99
C LYS A 120 -6.27 21.17 -2.94
N CYS A 121 -5.52 20.48 -3.80
CA CYS A 121 -4.69 21.12 -4.82
C CYS A 121 -5.49 22.17 -5.63
N SER A 122 -6.75 21.90 -5.93
CA SER A 122 -7.64 22.83 -6.68
C SER A 122 -7.92 24.18 -5.99
N GLU A 123 -7.65 24.30 -4.70
CA GLU A 123 -7.97 25.51 -3.91
C GLU A 123 -6.82 26.52 -3.85
N PHE A 124 -5.61 26.12 -4.23
CA PHE A 124 -4.46 27.03 -4.30
C PHE A 124 -4.58 27.97 -5.50
N LYS A 125 -4.32 29.26 -5.25
CA LYS A 125 -4.44 30.34 -6.24
C LYS A 125 -3.10 30.91 -6.71
N ASN A 126 -1.99 30.47 -6.10
CA ASN A 126 -0.66 30.99 -6.36
C ASN A 126 0.30 29.84 -6.63
N GLU A 127 1.18 30.00 -7.63
CA GLU A 127 2.18 29.01 -8.03
C GLU A 127 3.10 28.58 -6.87
N GLY A 128 3.56 29.54 -6.06
CA GLY A 128 4.46 29.27 -4.94
C GLY A 128 3.84 28.46 -3.80
N GLU A 129 2.50 28.36 -3.74
CA GLU A 129 1.79 27.54 -2.75
C GLU A 129 1.47 26.13 -3.30
N CYS A 130 1.55 25.94 -4.62
CA CYS A 130 1.12 24.72 -5.29
C CYS A 130 2.21 23.64 -5.28
N LEU A 131 2.48 23.08 -4.10
CA LEU A 131 3.47 22.01 -3.92
C LEU A 131 2.82 20.72 -3.41
N GLN A 132 1.93 20.83 -2.42
CA GLN A 132 1.27 19.69 -1.78
C GLN A 132 -0.04 20.17 -1.14
N GLY A 133 -1.14 19.47 -1.40
CA GLY A 133 -2.48 19.67 -0.83
C GLY A 133 -2.94 18.43 -0.04
N GLN A 134 -4.16 18.46 0.49
CA GLN A 134 -4.75 17.33 1.22
C GLN A 134 -4.82 16.04 0.38
N ASP A 135 -4.96 16.21 -0.92
CA ASP A 135 -5.06 15.17 -1.94
C ASP A 135 -3.70 14.68 -2.45
N GLY A 136 -2.59 15.28 -1.99
CA GLY A 136 -1.23 14.85 -2.30
C GLY A 136 -0.37 15.94 -2.95
N PHE A 137 0.66 15.56 -3.68
CA PHE A 137 1.49 16.45 -4.49
C PHE A 137 0.68 17.18 -5.55
N CYS A 138 0.92 18.48 -5.67
CA CYS A 138 0.25 19.33 -6.63
C CYS A 138 1.19 19.77 -7.76
N LEU A 139 0.59 20.14 -8.89
CA LEU A 139 1.27 20.72 -10.03
C LEU A 139 0.60 22.04 -10.42
N TRP A 140 1.40 23.08 -10.62
CA TRP A 140 0.91 24.35 -11.17
C TRP A 140 0.88 24.29 -12.70
N LEU A 141 -0.32 24.30 -13.28
CA LEU A 141 -0.53 24.19 -14.72
C LEU A 141 -1.61 25.19 -15.16
N GLU A 142 -1.35 25.96 -16.22
CA GLU A 142 -2.31 26.92 -16.79
C GLU A 142 -2.90 27.92 -15.77
N SER A 143 -2.04 28.43 -14.87
CA SER A 143 -2.45 29.33 -13.77
C SER A 143 -3.46 28.71 -12.79
N LYS A 144 -3.48 27.38 -12.67
CA LYS A 144 -4.25 26.64 -11.69
C LYS A 144 -3.36 25.61 -11.01
N CYS A 145 -3.68 25.32 -9.75
CA CYS A 145 -3.07 24.21 -9.05
C CYS A 145 -3.95 22.97 -9.23
N ILE A 146 -3.36 21.86 -9.66
CA ILE A 146 -4.05 20.58 -9.89
C ILE A 146 -3.36 19.47 -9.10
N LEU A 147 -4.10 18.41 -8.78
CA LEU A 147 -3.51 17.19 -8.24
C LEU A 147 -2.57 16.58 -9.27
N TRP A 148 -1.33 16.29 -8.89
CA TRP A 148 -0.37 15.64 -9.76
C TRP A 148 -0.61 14.13 -9.76
N SER A 149 -1.45 13.65 -10.66
CA SER A 149 -1.86 12.23 -10.69
C SER A 149 -0.97 11.34 -11.55
N ASN A 150 -0.21 11.91 -12.49
CA ASN A 150 0.72 11.13 -13.34
C ASN A 150 1.95 11.95 -13.73
N CYS A 151 3.09 11.29 -13.96
CA CYS A 151 4.33 11.99 -14.32
C CYS A 151 4.19 12.82 -15.61
N VAL A 152 3.41 12.36 -16.60
CA VAL A 152 3.24 13.05 -17.90
C VAL A 152 2.57 14.43 -17.81
N GLN A 153 1.90 14.76 -16.70
CA GLN A 153 1.38 16.11 -16.45
C GLN A 153 2.49 17.15 -16.27
N ALA A 154 3.68 16.77 -15.81
CA ALA A 154 4.81 17.67 -15.66
C ALA A 154 5.41 18.03 -17.03
N ILE A 155 5.17 19.28 -17.45
CA ILE A 155 5.57 19.79 -18.77
C ILE A 155 6.98 20.41 -18.79
N THR A 156 7.61 20.54 -17.63
CA THR A 156 8.98 21.06 -17.50
C THR A 156 9.86 20.10 -16.72
N LYS A 157 11.17 20.15 -17.02
CA LYS A 157 12.18 19.39 -16.29
C LYS A 157 12.16 19.68 -14.79
N SER A 158 12.08 20.95 -14.40
CA SER A 158 12.04 21.37 -13.00
C SER A 158 10.82 20.83 -12.25
N GLN A 159 9.66 20.73 -12.91
CA GLN A 159 8.48 20.10 -12.31
C GLN A 159 8.73 18.60 -12.10
N CYS A 160 9.24 17.90 -13.12
CA CYS A 160 9.52 16.47 -13.04
C CYS A 160 10.50 16.12 -11.90
N GLU A 161 11.57 16.92 -11.76
CA GLU A 161 12.61 16.76 -10.75
C GLU A 161 12.12 17.03 -9.31
N MET A 162 10.89 17.52 -9.11
CA MET A 162 10.30 17.63 -7.77
C MET A 162 9.99 16.27 -7.15
N LEU A 163 9.82 15.21 -7.95
CA LEU A 163 9.50 13.84 -7.50
C LEU A 163 10.44 12.80 -8.12
N PRO A 164 11.74 12.85 -7.80
CA PRO A 164 12.77 12.02 -8.44
C PRO A 164 12.66 10.52 -8.10
N GLN A 165 11.81 10.16 -7.13
CA GLN A 165 11.50 8.76 -6.78
C GLN A 165 10.37 8.17 -7.62
N SER A 166 9.50 9.02 -8.17
CA SER A 166 8.37 8.61 -9.01
C SER A 166 8.61 8.84 -10.49
N CYS A 167 9.28 9.94 -10.83
CA CYS A 167 9.32 10.43 -12.20
C CYS A 167 10.75 10.70 -12.67
N ASP A 168 10.99 10.53 -13.97
CA ASP A 168 12.23 10.90 -14.62
C ASP A 168 11.98 11.72 -15.90
N TRP A 169 12.86 12.68 -16.19
CA TRP A 169 12.71 13.58 -17.33
C TRP A 169 13.35 12.99 -18.58
N SER A 170 12.53 12.67 -19.59
CA SER A 170 13.05 12.21 -20.87
C SER A 170 13.60 13.37 -21.69
N GLU A 171 14.93 13.48 -21.80
CA GLU A 171 15.56 14.49 -22.65
C GLU A 171 15.22 14.31 -24.14
N THR A 172 14.94 13.08 -24.57
CA THR A 172 14.57 12.74 -25.95
C THR A 172 13.14 13.18 -26.26
N LEU A 173 12.21 12.86 -25.37
CA LEU A 173 10.79 13.11 -25.61
C LEU A 173 10.32 14.50 -25.13
N LYS A 174 11.14 15.18 -24.31
CA LYS A 174 10.84 16.49 -23.70
C LYS A 174 9.55 16.48 -22.86
N PHE A 175 9.30 15.37 -22.17
CA PHE A 175 8.27 15.27 -21.14
C PHE A 175 8.71 14.31 -20.03
N CYS A 176 8.00 14.38 -18.91
CA CYS A 176 8.25 13.60 -17.72
C CYS A 176 7.59 12.21 -17.81
N LEU A 177 8.36 11.16 -17.55
CA LEU A 177 7.93 9.77 -17.59
C LEU A 177 7.88 9.18 -16.18
N GLN A 178 7.08 8.12 -16.04
CA GLN A 178 7.09 7.29 -14.84
C GLN A 178 8.43 6.56 -14.74
N LYS A 179 9.16 6.79 -13.66
CA LYS A 179 10.47 6.18 -13.42
C LYS A 179 10.33 4.67 -13.29
N GLN A 180 11.20 3.94 -13.99
CA GLN A 180 11.28 2.46 -13.91
C GLN A 180 12.60 2.04 -13.25
N CYS A 181 12.64 0.85 -12.62
CA CYS A 181 13.89 0.30 -12.11
C CYS A 181 14.99 0.25 -13.19
N SER A 182 14.64 -0.12 -14.43
CA SER A 182 15.58 -0.21 -15.56
C SER A 182 16.24 1.11 -15.99
N GLU A 183 15.74 2.24 -15.51
CA GLU A 183 16.28 3.57 -15.81
C GLU A 183 17.31 4.01 -14.77
N ILE A 184 17.46 3.28 -13.66
CA ILE A 184 18.46 3.57 -12.63
C ILE A 184 19.80 2.97 -13.05
N ASP A 185 20.79 3.82 -13.25
CA ASP A 185 22.12 3.49 -13.79
C ASP A 185 23.21 3.37 -12.71
N HIS A 186 22.85 3.54 -11.43
CA HIS A 186 23.77 3.44 -10.30
C HIS A 186 23.30 2.42 -9.26
N GLU A 187 24.21 1.55 -8.84
CA GLU A 187 23.97 0.49 -7.84
C GLU A 187 23.39 1.02 -6.54
N TYR A 188 23.91 2.14 -6.03
CA TYR A 188 23.47 2.70 -4.75
C TYR A 188 22.10 3.38 -4.80
N ASP A 189 21.61 3.73 -6.00
CA ASP A 189 20.27 4.29 -6.22
C ASP A 189 19.24 3.21 -6.55
N CYS A 190 19.68 1.98 -6.81
CA CYS A 190 18.82 0.85 -7.21
C CYS A 190 18.13 0.21 -6.00
N ILE A 191 17.15 0.93 -5.48
CA ILE A 191 16.46 0.63 -4.22
C ILE A 191 14.99 0.34 -4.51
N ALA A 192 14.24 1.38 -4.88
CA ALA A 192 12.83 1.28 -5.23
C ALA A 192 12.43 2.47 -6.10
N VAL A 193 11.34 2.31 -6.84
CA VAL A 193 10.66 3.41 -7.55
C VAL A 193 9.22 3.51 -7.08
N GLN A 194 8.74 4.73 -6.85
CA GLN A 194 7.36 4.97 -6.45
C GLN A 194 6.46 4.90 -7.70
N GLU A 195 5.36 4.16 -7.69
CA GLU A 195 4.52 3.88 -8.89
C GLU A 195 3.73 5.10 -9.43
N GLY A 196 4.01 6.30 -8.91
CA GLY A 196 3.44 7.54 -9.37
C GLY A 196 3.53 8.63 -8.31
N PRO A 197 3.35 9.91 -8.69
CA PRO A 197 3.56 11.07 -7.81
C PRO A 197 2.91 10.96 -6.43
N ASN A 198 1.69 10.43 -6.39
CA ASN A 198 0.87 10.27 -5.19
C ASN A 198 0.61 8.80 -4.83
N SER A 199 1.38 7.88 -5.40
CA SER A 199 1.23 6.47 -5.10
C SER A 199 1.82 6.14 -3.74
N HIS A 200 1.11 5.35 -2.95
CA HIS A 200 1.67 4.70 -1.75
C HIS A 200 2.39 3.39 -2.09
N LEU A 201 2.38 2.99 -3.37
CA LEU A 201 2.99 1.77 -3.85
C LEU A 201 4.40 2.06 -4.35
N TYR A 202 5.31 1.18 -3.97
CA TYR A 202 6.70 1.18 -4.39
C TYR A 202 6.99 -0.14 -5.08
N GLN A 203 7.60 -0.05 -6.26
CA GLN A 203 8.22 -1.19 -6.92
C GLN A 203 9.63 -1.33 -6.36
N VAL A 204 9.91 -2.49 -5.77
CA VAL A 204 11.26 -2.83 -5.30
C VAL A 204 12.18 -3.06 -6.50
N CYS A 205 13.39 -2.54 -6.42
CA CYS A 205 14.42 -2.73 -7.43
C CYS A 205 15.62 -3.50 -6.85
N GLU A 206 16.34 -4.21 -7.72
CA GLU A 206 17.58 -4.90 -7.37
C GLU A 206 18.65 -4.66 -8.44
N TRP A 207 19.89 -4.46 -8.00
CA TRP A 207 21.00 -4.26 -8.91
C TRP A 207 21.52 -5.59 -9.46
N ASN A 208 21.34 -5.80 -10.76
CA ASN A 208 21.87 -6.97 -11.44
C ASN A 208 23.37 -6.79 -11.72
N TYR A 209 24.23 -7.41 -10.89
CA TYR A 209 25.68 -7.28 -11.01
C TYR A 209 26.27 -7.83 -12.31
N VAL A 210 25.56 -8.73 -13.01
CA VAL A 210 25.99 -9.33 -14.28
C VAL A 210 25.70 -8.36 -15.43
N LEU A 211 24.48 -7.82 -15.47
CA LEU A 211 24.03 -6.92 -16.52
C LEU A 211 24.44 -5.46 -16.29
N LYS A 212 24.89 -5.12 -15.07
CA LYS A 212 25.20 -3.74 -14.65
C LYS A 212 24.02 -2.80 -14.86
N GLN A 213 22.83 -3.30 -14.55
CA GLN A 213 21.58 -2.58 -14.66
C GLN A 213 20.72 -2.84 -13.42
N CYS A 214 19.90 -1.86 -13.07
CA CYS A 214 18.86 -2.04 -12.07
C CYS A 214 17.64 -2.72 -12.70
N GLU A 215 17.02 -3.67 -12.01
CA GLU A 215 15.84 -4.39 -12.49
C GLU A 215 14.75 -4.47 -11.43
N SER A 216 13.52 -4.71 -11.88
CA SER A 216 12.39 -4.93 -10.98
C SER A 216 12.61 -6.20 -10.18
N SER A 217 12.42 -6.10 -8.87
CA SER A 217 12.52 -7.23 -7.95
C SER A 217 11.21 -7.43 -7.20
N ILE A 218 11.13 -8.51 -6.45
CA ILE A 218 10.01 -8.80 -5.56
C ILE A 218 10.43 -8.57 -4.12
N PRO A 219 9.58 -7.99 -3.25
CA PRO A 219 9.92 -7.78 -1.84
C PRO A 219 10.40 -9.05 -1.13
N ASP A 220 9.90 -10.21 -1.55
CA ASP A 220 10.09 -11.53 -0.95
C ASP A 220 11.55 -11.97 -0.83
N ILE A 221 12.42 -11.47 -1.70
CA ILE A 221 13.85 -11.81 -1.68
C ILE A 221 14.66 -10.93 -0.72
N LEU A 222 14.07 -9.83 -0.23
CA LEU A 222 14.73 -8.95 0.72
C LEU A 222 14.85 -9.66 2.07
N THR A 223 15.96 -9.45 2.75
CA THR A 223 16.19 -9.92 4.12
C THR A 223 15.69 -8.89 5.13
N PHE A 224 15.62 -9.28 6.41
CA PHE A 224 15.24 -8.37 7.48
C PHE A 224 16.12 -7.10 7.55
N ASP A 225 17.41 -7.19 7.21
CA ASP A 225 18.34 -6.04 7.21
C ASP A 225 18.07 -5.07 6.04
N THR A 226 17.63 -5.61 4.92
CA THR A 226 17.40 -4.86 3.68
C THR A 226 15.96 -4.43 3.48
N CYS A 227 14.99 -5.04 4.16
CA CYS A 227 13.58 -4.84 3.85
C CYS A 227 13.16 -3.37 3.98
N ALA A 228 13.40 -2.74 5.13
CA ALA A 228 13.03 -1.34 5.31
C ALA A 228 13.94 -0.38 4.52
N SER A 229 15.24 -0.64 4.47
CA SER A 229 16.21 0.26 3.82
C SER A 229 16.11 0.22 2.29
N ASN A 230 15.98 -0.97 1.69
CA ASN A 230 15.87 -1.17 0.25
C ASN A 230 14.48 -0.84 -0.31
N THR A 231 13.53 -0.46 0.54
CA THR A 231 12.19 -0.06 0.10
C THR A 231 11.84 1.37 0.51
N LEU A 232 12.83 2.17 0.90
CA LEU A 232 12.62 3.55 1.38
C LEU A 232 11.61 3.62 2.54
N GLN A 233 11.63 2.60 3.41
CA GLN A 233 10.72 2.41 4.55
C GLN A 233 9.26 2.16 4.16
N ALA A 234 8.99 1.85 2.90
CA ALA A 234 7.65 1.47 2.43
C ALA A 234 7.30 0.01 2.73
N TYR A 235 8.28 -0.79 3.17
CA TYR A 235 8.11 -2.16 3.63
C TYR A 235 8.80 -2.37 4.98
N HIS A 236 8.37 -3.37 5.72
CA HIS A 236 8.97 -3.83 6.96
C HIS A 236 9.00 -5.36 7.02
N TRP A 237 9.83 -5.90 7.89
CA TRP A 237 9.90 -7.32 8.17
C TRP A 237 8.65 -7.75 8.95
N SER A 238 7.97 -8.80 8.48
CA SER A 238 6.68 -9.24 9.04
C SER A 238 6.75 -9.87 10.44
N SER A 239 7.94 -9.97 11.03
CA SER A 239 8.19 -10.75 12.24
C SER A 239 9.17 -10.07 13.20
N SER A 240 9.09 -10.45 14.47
CA SER A 240 10.03 -10.01 15.51
C SER A 240 11.33 -10.82 15.55
N ASN A 241 11.46 -11.84 14.69
CA ASN A 241 12.65 -12.67 14.55
C ASN A 241 13.27 -12.49 13.17
N ALA A 242 14.56 -12.15 13.11
CA ALA A 242 15.31 -11.93 11.87
C ALA A 242 15.34 -13.14 10.92
N ASN A 243 15.19 -14.36 11.45
CA ASN A 243 15.25 -15.61 10.66
C ASN A 243 13.88 -16.14 10.23
N GLU A 244 12.80 -15.52 10.70
CA GLU A 244 11.44 -15.97 10.43
C GLU A 244 10.71 -14.74 9.91
N GLY A 245 10.18 -14.76 8.69
CA GLY A 245 9.45 -13.61 8.16
C GLY A 245 9.71 -13.41 6.68
N PHE A 246 9.18 -12.31 6.18
CA PHE A 246 9.35 -11.84 4.81
C PHE A 246 9.17 -10.31 4.80
N CYS A 247 9.58 -9.68 3.71
CA CYS A 247 9.37 -8.25 3.55
C CYS A 247 7.94 -7.95 3.13
N GLU A 248 7.23 -7.19 3.96
CA GLU A 248 5.82 -6.88 3.82
C GLU A 248 5.63 -5.37 3.69
N GLN A 249 4.72 -4.95 2.83
CA GLN A 249 4.48 -3.52 2.64
C GLN A 249 3.98 -2.91 3.96
N CYS A 250 4.47 -1.72 4.29
CA CYS A 250 3.93 -0.88 5.32
C CYS A 250 2.49 -0.54 4.96
N LEU A 251 1.57 -1.38 5.41
CA LEU A 251 0.16 -1.15 5.23
C LEU A 251 -0.21 0.12 5.99
N SER A 252 -1.03 0.99 5.42
CA SER A 252 -1.93 1.74 6.29
C SER A 252 -2.70 0.68 7.09
N PRO A 253 -2.57 0.66 8.42
CA PRO A 253 -2.73 -0.54 9.23
C PRO A 253 -4.07 -1.23 8.89
N ASN A 254 -3.98 -2.48 8.42
CA ASN A 254 -5.05 -3.48 8.26
C ASN A 254 -5.60 -3.84 6.85
N VAL A 255 -5.14 -3.28 5.72
CA VAL A 255 -5.90 -3.48 4.45
C VAL A 255 -5.18 -4.28 3.36
N GLN A 256 -5.44 -5.60 3.30
CA GLN A 256 -5.17 -6.40 2.10
C GLN A 256 -6.19 -6.07 1.01
N LYS A 257 -5.73 -5.61 -0.16
CA LYS A 257 -6.57 -5.49 -1.37
C LYS A 257 -7.17 -6.86 -1.68
N PRO A 258 -8.48 -6.96 -1.97
CA PRO A 258 -9.06 -8.22 -2.38
C PRO A 258 -8.29 -8.76 -3.58
N THR A 259 -7.74 -9.96 -3.48
CA THR A 259 -7.21 -10.67 -4.65
C THR A 259 -8.36 -11.46 -5.28
N PRO A 260 -8.52 -11.41 -6.60
CA PRO A 260 -9.48 -12.28 -7.27
C PRO A 260 -9.15 -13.75 -6.98
N LYS A 261 -10.17 -14.58 -6.79
CA LYS A 261 -9.96 -16.02 -6.64
C LYS A 261 -9.55 -16.58 -8.01
N HIS A 262 -8.34 -17.13 -8.12
CA HIS A 262 -7.91 -17.88 -9.30
C HIS A 262 -8.70 -19.17 -9.45
N CYS A 263 -8.85 -19.65 -10.69
CA CYS A 263 -9.47 -20.93 -10.99
C CYS A 263 -8.91 -22.07 -10.13
N LEU A 264 -9.80 -22.93 -9.62
CA LEU A 264 -9.39 -24.17 -8.95
C LEU A 264 -8.53 -24.98 -9.91
N CYS A 265 -7.44 -25.59 -9.44
CA CYS A 265 -6.50 -26.31 -10.30
C CYS A 265 -7.20 -27.38 -11.14
N ASN A 266 -8.15 -28.12 -10.55
CA ASN A 266 -8.93 -29.15 -11.24
C ASN A 266 -9.83 -28.64 -12.38
N SER A 267 -10.05 -27.32 -12.49
CA SER A 267 -10.82 -26.69 -13.57
C SER A 267 -9.93 -26.21 -14.74
N ILE A 268 -8.61 -26.29 -14.58
CA ILE A 268 -7.62 -25.89 -15.57
C ILE A 268 -7.24 -27.11 -16.39
N SER A 269 -7.66 -27.15 -17.66
CA SER A 269 -7.44 -28.29 -18.57
C SER A 269 -6.16 -28.17 -19.41
N SER A 270 -5.49 -27.03 -19.36
CA SER A 270 -4.29 -26.72 -20.14
C SER A 270 -3.04 -26.79 -19.27
N GLN A 271 -2.00 -27.49 -19.74
CA GLN A 271 -0.70 -27.54 -19.05
C GLN A 271 -0.09 -26.15 -18.89
N THR A 272 -0.17 -25.31 -19.92
CA THR A 272 0.40 -23.96 -19.92
C THR A 272 -0.28 -23.09 -18.86
N ASP A 273 -1.61 -23.10 -18.82
CA ASP A 273 -2.40 -22.33 -17.86
C ASP A 273 -2.13 -22.82 -16.42
N CYS A 274 -2.01 -24.14 -16.26
CA CYS A 274 -1.67 -24.74 -14.96
C CYS A 274 -0.29 -24.28 -14.46
N GLN A 275 0.69 -24.18 -15.37
CA GLN A 275 2.03 -23.70 -15.05
C GLN A 275 2.09 -22.19 -14.75
N GLN A 276 1.15 -21.40 -15.28
CA GLN A 276 1.01 -19.99 -14.95
C GLN A 276 0.37 -19.79 -13.57
N ASN A 277 -0.40 -20.77 -13.07
CA ASN A 277 -0.96 -20.72 -11.73
C ASN A 277 0.08 -21.16 -10.69
N GLN A 278 0.56 -20.22 -9.86
CA GLN A 278 1.55 -20.50 -8.81
C GLN A 278 1.06 -21.51 -7.75
N THR A 279 -0.25 -21.72 -7.67
CA THR A 279 -0.91 -22.59 -6.69
C THR A 279 -1.11 -24.01 -7.20
N CYS A 280 -0.84 -24.24 -8.49
CA CYS A 280 -1.11 -25.51 -9.16
C CYS A 280 0.16 -26.18 -9.68
N ILE A 281 0.07 -27.49 -9.89
CA ILE A 281 1.10 -28.29 -10.53
C ILE A 281 0.45 -29.20 -11.58
N TRP A 282 1.06 -29.24 -12.77
CA TRP A 282 0.63 -30.16 -13.81
C TRP A 282 1.25 -31.53 -13.56
N LYS A 283 0.43 -32.54 -13.31
CA LYS A 283 0.87 -33.89 -12.98
C LYS A 283 -0.07 -34.92 -13.60
N ASP A 284 0.52 -35.95 -14.21
CA ASP A 284 -0.21 -37.08 -14.80
C ASP A 284 -1.33 -36.70 -15.81
N GLY A 285 -1.17 -35.55 -16.47
CA GLY A 285 -2.13 -35.05 -17.47
C GLY A 285 -3.29 -34.22 -16.88
N GLU A 286 -3.25 -33.95 -15.58
CA GLU A 286 -4.22 -33.13 -14.88
C GLU A 286 -3.52 -31.96 -14.16
N CYS A 287 -4.28 -30.91 -13.86
CA CYS A 287 -3.81 -29.80 -13.05
C CYS A 287 -4.29 -29.99 -11.60
N GLU A 288 -3.36 -30.23 -10.69
CA GLU A 288 -3.62 -30.49 -9.27
C GLU A 288 -3.20 -29.31 -8.40
N GLU A 289 -3.82 -29.15 -7.23
CA GLU A 289 -3.34 -28.19 -6.23
C GLU A 289 -1.98 -28.63 -5.70
N ARG A 290 -1.03 -27.68 -5.59
CA ARG A 290 0.24 -27.94 -4.93
C ARG A 290 -0.01 -28.23 -3.47
N LYS A 291 0.71 -29.21 -2.92
CA LYS A 291 0.79 -29.38 -1.47
C LYS A 291 1.49 -28.19 -0.87
N CYS A 292 1.11 -27.78 0.35
CA CYS A 292 1.76 -26.66 1.02
C CYS A 292 3.28 -26.80 1.08
N THR A 293 3.79 -28.02 1.32
CA THR A 293 5.24 -28.32 1.37
C THR A 293 6.00 -28.12 0.06
N GLU A 294 5.30 -27.92 -1.07
CA GLU A 294 5.87 -27.71 -2.41
C GLU A 294 5.81 -26.22 -2.83
N ILE A 295 5.36 -25.33 -1.94
CA ILE A 295 5.24 -23.89 -2.16
C ILE A 295 6.39 -23.19 -1.42
N ASP A 296 7.28 -22.56 -2.17
CA ASP A 296 8.52 -21.99 -1.65
C ASP A 296 8.41 -20.50 -1.26
N PRO A 297 7.80 -19.59 -2.07
CA PRO A 297 7.68 -18.21 -1.62
C PRO A 297 6.55 -18.07 -0.57
N PRO A 298 6.81 -17.40 0.57
CA PRO A 298 5.83 -17.16 1.64
C PRO A 298 4.49 -16.62 1.12
N GLN A 299 4.54 -15.73 0.15
CA GLN A 299 3.42 -14.99 -0.42
C GLN A 299 2.47 -15.95 -1.12
N ALA A 300 3.00 -16.87 -1.96
CA ALA A 300 2.19 -17.89 -2.60
C ALA A 300 1.54 -18.83 -1.58
N CYS A 301 2.24 -19.11 -0.48
CA CYS A 301 1.70 -19.91 0.62
C CYS A 301 0.53 -19.21 1.32
N ILE A 302 0.70 -17.93 1.69
CA ILE A 302 -0.30 -17.11 2.39
C ILE A 302 -1.57 -16.92 1.54
N GLN A 303 -1.42 -16.93 0.20
CA GLN A 303 -2.56 -16.87 -0.71
C GLN A 303 -3.40 -18.15 -0.71
N GLN A 304 -2.86 -19.30 -0.29
CA GLN A 304 -3.62 -20.55 -0.19
C GLN A 304 -4.48 -20.56 1.06
N GLU A 305 -5.79 -20.76 0.87
CA GLU A 305 -6.73 -20.84 1.98
C GLU A 305 -6.47 -22.04 2.91
N HIS A 306 -5.80 -23.08 2.42
CA HIS A 306 -5.47 -24.31 3.13
C HIS A 306 -4.01 -24.42 3.56
N CYS A 307 -3.17 -23.40 3.30
CA CYS A 307 -1.77 -23.39 3.76
C CYS A 307 -1.48 -22.25 4.72
N ALA A 308 -0.40 -22.38 5.48
CA ALA A 308 0.11 -21.34 6.36
C ALA A 308 1.62 -21.23 6.25
N TRP A 309 2.13 -20.00 6.22
CA TRP A 309 3.56 -19.76 6.33
C TRP A 309 3.94 -19.73 7.81
N PHE A 310 4.71 -20.72 8.26
CA PHE A 310 5.09 -20.84 9.66
C PHE A 310 6.49 -21.44 9.81
N SER A 311 7.31 -20.83 10.67
CA SER A 311 8.70 -21.24 10.94
C SER A 311 9.55 -21.39 9.66
N GLY A 312 9.41 -20.46 8.72
CA GLY A 312 10.19 -20.43 7.48
C GLY A 312 9.82 -21.51 6.46
N SER A 313 8.63 -22.10 6.56
CA SER A 313 8.13 -23.09 5.61
C SER A 313 6.63 -22.99 5.41
N CYS A 314 6.14 -23.44 4.26
CA CYS A 314 4.72 -23.53 3.98
C CYS A 314 4.17 -24.88 4.46
N VAL A 315 3.21 -24.83 5.39
CA VAL A 315 2.61 -26.00 6.05
C VAL A 315 1.10 -26.02 5.85
N GLU A 316 0.48 -27.18 6.05
CA GLU A 316 -0.99 -27.29 6.04
C GLU A 316 -1.60 -26.42 7.14
N PHE A 317 -2.58 -25.61 6.78
CA PHE A 317 -3.29 -24.74 7.70
C PHE A 317 -4.44 -25.49 8.37
N THR A 318 -4.50 -25.43 9.70
CA THR A 318 -5.57 -26.06 10.47
C THR A 318 -6.56 -25.05 11.03
N GLN A 319 -6.08 -24.05 11.78
CA GLN A 319 -6.89 -23.00 12.41
C GLN A 319 -6.00 -21.87 12.90
N CYS A 320 -6.52 -20.64 12.92
CA CYS A 320 -5.77 -19.45 13.34
C CYS A 320 -5.32 -19.52 14.79
N GLU A 321 -6.12 -20.12 15.67
CA GLU A 321 -5.89 -20.20 17.11
C GLU A 321 -4.62 -20.99 17.49
N ASN A 322 -4.04 -21.72 16.54
CA ASN A 322 -2.77 -22.42 16.73
C ASN A 322 -1.55 -21.51 16.65
N TYR A 323 -1.72 -20.29 16.16
CA TYR A 323 -0.62 -19.37 15.92
C TYR A 323 -0.66 -18.22 16.91
N LYS A 324 0.52 -17.90 17.45
CA LYS A 324 0.73 -16.71 18.27
C LYS A 324 1.25 -15.60 17.38
N ALA A 325 0.76 -14.41 17.63
CA ALA A 325 1.14 -13.20 16.92
C ALA A 325 0.88 -12.01 17.83
N PHE A 326 1.56 -10.92 17.56
CA PHE A 326 1.46 -9.66 18.30
C PHE A 326 0.74 -8.57 17.49
N SER A 327 0.30 -8.89 16.27
CA SER A 327 -0.44 -7.96 15.40
C SER A 327 -1.38 -8.69 14.44
N ASN A 328 -2.42 -8.01 13.96
CA ASN A 328 -3.29 -8.53 12.89
C ASN A 328 -2.48 -8.93 11.66
N LEU A 329 -1.45 -8.13 11.37
CA LEU A 329 -0.60 -8.32 10.23
C LEU A 329 0.18 -9.63 10.31
N GLU A 330 0.79 -9.91 11.46
CA GLU A 330 1.49 -11.18 11.71
C GLU A 330 0.53 -12.40 11.67
N CYS A 331 -0.74 -12.21 12.00
CA CYS A 331 -1.74 -13.26 11.76
C CYS A 331 -2.00 -13.46 10.27
N GLN A 332 -2.19 -12.38 9.52
CA GLN A 332 -2.43 -12.42 8.08
C GLN A 332 -1.22 -12.93 7.29
N SER A 333 -0.01 -12.69 7.80
CA SER A 333 1.27 -13.19 7.26
C SER A 333 1.45 -14.70 7.46
N ILE A 334 0.68 -15.31 8.36
CA ILE A 334 0.64 -16.77 8.53
C ILE A 334 -0.39 -17.35 7.57
N ASN A 335 -1.62 -16.84 7.61
CA ASN A 335 -2.69 -17.19 6.67
C ASN A 335 -3.62 -15.98 6.54
N LYS A 336 -3.99 -15.61 5.31
CA LYS A 336 -4.82 -14.42 5.05
C LYS A 336 -6.20 -14.40 5.75
N LYS A 337 -6.68 -15.54 6.26
CA LYS A 337 -7.92 -15.65 7.03
C LYS A 337 -7.76 -15.32 8.51
N CYS A 338 -6.54 -15.20 9.00
CA CYS A 338 -6.25 -15.01 10.40
C CYS A 338 -6.13 -13.54 10.78
N LEU A 339 -6.72 -13.19 11.92
CA LEU A 339 -6.65 -11.89 12.56
C LEU A 339 -6.12 -12.04 13.98
N LEU A 340 -5.60 -10.98 14.59
CA LEU A 340 -5.26 -10.99 16.00
C LEU A 340 -6.53 -10.98 16.85
N SER A 341 -6.58 -11.82 17.88
CA SER A 341 -7.63 -11.75 18.89
C SER A 341 -7.44 -10.53 19.77
N ASP A 342 -8.51 -9.76 19.99
CA ASP A 342 -8.50 -8.62 20.93
C ASP A 342 -8.22 -9.02 22.39
N THR A 343 -8.41 -10.29 22.74
CA THR A 343 -8.36 -10.77 24.13
C THR A 343 -7.13 -11.62 24.42
N LEU A 344 -6.42 -12.08 23.40
CA LEU A 344 -5.33 -13.05 23.51
C LEU A 344 -4.26 -12.72 22.46
N GLU A 345 -2.99 -12.89 22.80
CA GLU A 345 -1.84 -12.81 21.86
C GLU A 345 -1.80 -14.02 20.90
N THR A 346 -2.96 -14.36 20.33
CA THR A 346 -3.20 -15.49 19.44
C THR A 346 -4.02 -15.03 18.26
N CYS A 347 -3.79 -15.65 17.11
CA CYS A 347 -4.62 -15.40 15.95
C CYS A 347 -6.00 -16.06 16.11
N THR A 348 -7.01 -15.53 15.42
CA THR A 348 -8.36 -16.08 15.34
C THR A 348 -8.90 -15.91 13.93
N SER A 349 -9.79 -16.82 13.55
CA SER A 349 -10.56 -16.71 12.29
C SER A 349 -11.87 -15.94 12.47
N LYS A 350 -12.21 -15.57 13.72
CA LYS A 350 -13.46 -14.89 14.05
C LYS A 350 -13.29 -13.38 13.94
N TYR A 351 -13.67 -12.85 12.80
CA TYR A 351 -13.83 -11.41 12.65
C TYR A 351 -14.94 -10.90 13.59
N GLN A 352 -14.72 -9.73 14.17
CA GLN A 352 -15.74 -9.04 14.97
C GLN A 352 -16.69 -8.28 14.05
N GLU A 353 -17.94 -8.06 14.46
CA GLU A 353 -18.83 -7.20 13.65
C GLU A 353 -18.28 -5.77 13.60
N CYS A 354 -18.34 -5.07 12.45
CA CYS A 354 -17.82 -3.70 12.33
C CYS A 354 -18.25 -2.80 13.50
N LYS A 355 -19.51 -2.89 13.92
CA LYS A 355 -20.12 -2.10 15.01
C LYS A 355 -19.44 -2.22 16.38
N THR A 356 -18.61 -3.25 16.56
CA THR A 356 -17.86 -3.47 17.80
C THR A 356 -16.65 -2.55 17.92
N HIS A 357 -16.05 -2.13 16.80
CA HIS A 357 -14.95 -1.17 16.80
C HIS A 357 -15.42 0.22 17.27
N LYS A 358 -14.68 0.79 18.23
CA LYS A 358 -15.05 2.04 18.94
C LYS A 358 -14.23 3.25 18.52
N THR A 359 -13.25 3.07 17.66
CA THR A 359 -12.32 4.10 17.21
C THR A 359 -12.09 3.97 15.71
N ASP A 360 -11.78 5.09 15.08
CA ASP A 360 -11.55 5.22 13.64
C ASP A 360 -10.41 4.30 13.15
N ASP A 361 -9.28 4.32 13.85
CA ASP A 361 -8.07 3.53 13.60
C ASP A 361 -8.29 2.01 13.64
N LYS A 362 -9.24 1.55 14.45
CA LYS A 362 -9.63 0.12 14.53
C LYS A 362 -10.69 -0.27 13.52
N CYS A 363 -11.42 0.71 13.00
CA CYS A 363 -12.54 0.48 12.11
C CYS A 363 -12.11 0.48 10.65
N ASN A 364 -11.44 1.53 10.19
CA ASN A 364 -11.07 1.64 8.79
C ASN A 364 -10.08 0.54 8.43
N GLY A 365 -10.41 -0.22 7.38
CA GLY A 365 -9.58 -1.32 6.93
C GLY A 365 -9.83 -2.66 7.63
N SER A 366 -10.61 -2.69 8.70
CA SER A 366 -11.03 -3.97 9.29
C SER A 366 -12.08 -4.65 8.43
N LYS A 367 -12.34 -5.93 8.71
CA LYS A 367 -13.43 -6.70 8.09
C LYS A 367 -14.29 -7.32 9.17
N ASP A 368 -15.54 -7.60 8.85
CA ASP A 368 -16.50 -8.18 9.77
C ASP A 368 -16.59 -9.71 9.70
N SER A 369 -17.46 -10.33 10.51
CA SER A 369 -17.73 -11.77 10.54
C SER A 369 -18.15 -12.39 9.20
N LYS A 370 -18.54 -11.56 8.23
CA LYS A 370 -18.89 -11.95 6.86
C LYS A 370 -17.79 -11.59 5.85
N ASN A 371 -16.61 -11.18 6.32
CA ASN A 371 -15.50 -10.69 5.53
C ASN A 371 -15.86 -9.40 4.75
N GLU A 372 -16.82 -8.62 5.25
CA GLU A 372 -17.22 -7.32 4.69
C GLU A 372 -16.31 -6.22 5.28
N GLN A 373 -15.72 -5.38 4.43
CA GLN A 373 -14.89 -4.25 4.84
C GLN A 373 -15.68 -3.24 5.68
N CYS A 374 -15.03 -2.71 6.70
CA CYS A 374 -15.57 -1.71 7.61
C CYS A 374 -15.07 -0.30 7.27
N TYR A 375 -15.89 0.71 7.57
CA TYR A 375 -15.51 2.12 7.50
C TYR A 375 -16.10 2.90 8.69
N TRP A 376 -15.40 3.96 9.10
CA TRP A 376 -15.84 4.83 10.18
C TRP A 376 -16.77 5.93 9.63
N ASP A 377 -18.00 5.98 10.13
CA ASP A 377 -18.93 7.06 9.81
C ASP A 377 -18.75 8.19 10.82
N GLU A 378 -18.08 9.27 10.40
CA GLU A 378 -17.83 10.46 11.23
C GLU A 378 -19.13 11.13 11.72
N LYS A 379 -20.24 11.01 10.98
CA LYS A 379 -21.51 11.65 11.36
C LYS A 379 -22.17 10.94 12.53
N THR A 380 -22.09 9.61 12.55
CA THR A 380 -22.66 8.79 13.62
C THR A 380 -21.62 8.44 14.69
N ASN A 381 -20.34 8.68 14.44
CA ASN A 381 -19.21 8.27 15.27
C ASN A 381 -19.24 6.76 15.57
N THR A 382 -19.53 5.96 14.53
CA THR A 382 -19.63 4.49 14.64
C THR A 382 -19.02 3.81 13.44
N CYS A 383 -18.43 2.64 13.68
CA CYS A 383 -17.97 1.75 12.62
C CYS A 383 -19.13 1.00 11.94
N GLN A 384 -19.16 1.01 10.61
CA GLN A 384 -20.21 0.41 9.78
C GLN A 384 -19.61 -0.43 8.65
N VAL A 385 -20.43 -1.28 8.04
CA VAL A 385 -20.05 -2.02 6.83
C VAL A 385 -19.99 -1.06 5.63
N TRP A 386 -18.91 -1.14 4.86
CA TRP A 386 -18.64 -0.29 3.72
C TRP A 386 -19.31 -0.80 2.44
N THR A 387 -20.38 -0.15 2.00
CA THR A 387 -21.21 -0.64 0.88
C THR A 387 -21.04 0.17 -0.40
N GLN A 388 -20.61 1.43 -0.31
CA GLN A 388 -20.48 2.34 -1.44
C GLN A 388 -19.20 3.17 -1.32
N CYS A 389 -18.49 3.36 -2.44
CA CYS A 389 -17.24 4.12 -2.48
C CYS A 389 -17.36 5.52 -1.88
N SER A 390 -18.46 6.23 -2.13
CA SER A 390 -18.71 7.58 -1.64
C SER A 390 -18.76 7.73 -0.12
N GLN A 391 -18.90 6.61 0.61
CA GLN A 391 -18.85 6.57 2.08
C GLN A 391 -17.43 6.81 2.60
N GLN A 392 -16.40 6.43 1.83
CA GLN A 392 -15.01 6.62 2.22
C GLN A 392 -14.54 8.04 1.87
N LYS A 393 -13.90 8.70 2.84
CA LYS A 393 -13.41 10.08 2.75
C LYS A 393 -11.89 10.20 2.78
N GLN A 394 -11.20 9.12 3.08
CA GLN A 394 -9.74 9.10 3.07
C GLN A 394 -9.25 8.39 1.80
N ALA A 395 -8.30 9.04 1.11
CA ALA A 395 -7.71 8.53 -0.12
C ALA A 395 -7.12 7.13 0.09
N THR A 396 -6.36 6.98 1.18
CA THR A 396 -5.66 5.76 1.56
C THR A 396 -6.60 4.56 1.58
N TYR A 397 -7.79 4.68 2.17
CA TYR A 397 -8.73 3.57 2.27
C TYR A 397 -9.54 3.30 1.01
N CYS A 398 -9.70 4.29 0.13
CA CYS A 398 -10.53 4.16 -1.07
C CYS A 398 -10.03 3.06 -2.00
N ASP A 399 -8.75 3.14 -2.36
CA ASP A 399 -8.13 2.27 -3.37
C ASP A 399 -8.02 0.82 -2.91
N TYR A 400 -8.04 0.57 -1.59
CA TYR A 400 -7.93 -0.77 -1.01
C TYR A 400 -9.17 -1.64 -1.19
N SER A 401 -10.34 -1.05 -1.43
CA SER A 401 -11.54 -1.87 -1.70
C SER A 401 -11.39 -2.74 -2.94
N GLY A 402 -10.48 -2.40 -3.86
CA GLY A 402 -10.44 -2.98 -5.20
C GLY A 402 -11.69 -2.64 -6.04
N ALA A 403 -12.66 -1.91 -5.47
CA ALA A 403 -13.90 -1.48 -6.10
C ALA A 403 -13.93 0.02 -6.37
N CYS A 404 -13.07 0.77 -5.68
CA CYS A 404 -13.07 2.22 -5.64
C CYS A 404 -11.69 2.78 -5.97
N LEU A 405 -11.68 3.99 -6.54
CA LEU A 405 -10.50 4.76 -6.91
C LEU A 405 -10.65 6.18 -6.35
N TRP A 406 -9.58 6.71 -5.78
CA TRP A 406 -9.50 8.09 -5.35
C TRP A 406 -9.20 9.05 -6.52
N ASP A 407 -10.12 9.97 -6.79
CA ASP A 407 -9.98 11.04 -7.79
C ASP A 407 -10.55 12.34 -7.22
N GLY A 408 -9.92 12.82 -6.15
CA GLY A 408 -10.38 13.94 -5.32
C GLY A 408 -11.59 13.63 -4.42
N GLU A 409 -12.28 12.53 -4.70
CA GLU A 409 -13.29 11.85 -3.89
C GLU A 409 -13.24 10.33 -4.21
N CYS A 410 -13.75 9.50 -3.30
CA CYS A 410 -13.76 8.06 -3.51
C CYS A 410 -14.90 7.63 -4.45
N LYS A 411 -14.54 7.24 -5.67
CA LYS A 411 -15.48 6.86 -6.74
C LYS A 411 -15.39 5.38 -7.04
N GLN A 412 -16.47 4.82 -7.60
CA GLN A 412 -16.44 3.44 -8.08
C GLN A 412 -15.57 3.31 -9.33
N ILE A 413 -14.72 2.28 -9.36
CA ILE A 413 -13.88 1.96 -10.51
C ILE A 413 -14.75 1.52 -11.69
N THR A 414 -14.31 1.91 -12.88
CA THR A 414 -14.67 1.26 -14.15
C THR A 414 -13.40 1.05 -14.95
N CYS A 415 -13.38 0.15 -15.93
CA CYS A 415 -12.17 -0.05 -16.73
C CYS A 415 -11.67 1.25 -17.37
N LYS A 416 -12.58 2.18 -17.74
CA LYS A 416 -12.22 3.48 -18.32
C LYS A 416 -11.42 4.39 -17.38
N LEU A 417 -11.47 4.14 -16.07
CA LEU A 417 -10.73 4.91 -15.06
C LEU A 417 -9.36 4.29 -14.74
N LEU A 418 -9.11 3.06 -15.19
CA LEU A 418 -7.85 2.37 -14.93
C LEU A 418 -6.79 2.81 -15.94
N ASN A 419 -5.57 3.04 -15.46
CA ASN A 419 -4.41 3.31 -16.30
C ASN A 419 -3.87 2.01 -16.93
N GLN A 420 -2.85 2.13 -17.77
CA GLN A 420 -2.26 0.97 -18.49
C GLN A 420 -1.73 -0.11 -17.53
N HIS A 421 -1.18 0.26 -16.38
CA HIS A 421 -0.62 -0.68 -15.39
C HIS A 421 -1.69 -1.31 -14.51
N SER A 422 -2.80 -0.61 -14.24
CA SER A 422 -3.89 -1.09 -13.40
C SER A 422 -5.02 -1.74 -14.21
N CYS A 423 -4.89 -1.86 -15.54
CA CYS A 423 -5.94 -2.34 -16.43
C CYS A 423 -6.10 -3.87 -16.38
N THR A 424 -6.66 -4.36 -15.28
CA THR A 424 -6.79 -5.80 -15.02
C THR A 424 -8.22 -6.16 -14.62
N HIS A 425 -8.66 -5.74 -13.45
CA HIS A 425 -9.94 -6.09 -12.87
C HIS A 425 -10.32 -5.13 -11.74
N TYR A 426 -11.60 -5.16 -11.35
CA TYR A 426 -12.11 -4.41 -10.20
C TYR A 426 -13.37 -5.08 -9.62
N LEU A 427 -13.68 -4.79 -8.36
CA LEU A 427 -14.91 -5.24 -7.72
C LEU A 427 -16.07 -4.28 -8.03
N THR A 428 -17.28 -4.82 -8.23
CA THR A 428 -18.45 -3.97 -8.53
C THR A 428 -18.95 -3.13 -7.33
N SER A 429 -18.44 -3.39 -6.13
CA SER A 429 -18.64 -2.60 -4.90
C SER A 429 -17.65 -3.10 -3.83
N PRO A 430 -17.36 -2.34 -2.76
CA PRO A 430 -16.31 -2.70 -1.79
C PRO A 430 -16.42 -4.11 -1.19
N ASN A 431 -17.66 -4.58 -1.01
CA ASN A 431 -17.97 -5.91 -0.47
C ASN A 431 -18.58 -6.85 -1.51
N SER A 432 -18.46 -6.52 -2.79
CA SER A 432 -18.94 -7.40 -3.85
C SER A 432 -18.09 -8.67 -3.91
N LYS A 433 -18.74 -9.79 -4.24
CA LYS A 433 -18.05 -11.00 -4.70
C LYS A 433 -17.90 -11.03 -6.22
N ASN A 434 -18.55 -10.09 -6.91
CA ASN A 434 -18.55 -10.00 -8.36
C ASN A 434 -17.41 -9.11 -8.83
N TRP A 435 -16.54 -9.69 -9.63
CA TRP A 435 -15.46 -9.02 -10.33
C TRP A 435 -15.91 -8.58 -11.72
N LYS A 436 -15.38 -7.44 -12.16
CA LYS A 436 -15.41 -6.98 -13.54
C LYS A 436 -13.98 -6.95 -14.04
N TYR A 437 -13.82 -7.25 -15.32
CA TYR A 437 -12.52 -7.46 -15.94
C TYR A 437 -12.28 -6.42 -17.00
N CYS A 438 -11.02 -6.08 -17.16
CA CYS A 438 -10.58 -5.06 -18.06
C CYS A 438 -9.51 -5.61 -19.00
N MET A 439 -9.50 -5.09 -20.22
CA MET A 439 -8.46 -5.37 -21.20
C MET A 439 -7.87 -4.05 -21.68
N LEU A 440 -6.54 -3.99 -21.74
CA LEU A 440 -5.83 -2.89 -22.36
C LEU A 440 -5.75 -3.12 -23.88
N LEU A 441 -6.52 -2.34 -24.65
CA LEU A 441 -6.26 -2.14 -26.08
C LEU A 441 -5.52 -0.80 -26.24
N ASP A 442 -6.12 0.18 -26.90
CA ASP A 442 -5.63 1.56 -26.92
C ASP A 442 -5.98 2.29 -25.60
N THR A 443 -7.10 1.90 -25.00
CA THR A 443 -7.58 2.37 -23.68
C THR A 443 -8.08 1.18 -22.88
N CYS A 444 -8.08 1.30 -21.55
CA CYS A 444 -8.62 0.26 -20.70
C CYS A 444 -10.15 0.18 -20.82
N GLN A 445 -10.66 -0.99 -21.17
CA GLN A 445 -12.08 -1.22 -21.44
C GLN A 445 -12.57 -2.53 -20.84
N ASP A 446 -13.89 -2.66 -20.65
CA ASP A 446 -14.49 -3.89 -20.13
C ASP A 446 -14.12 -5.07 -21.03
N LEU A 447 -13.55 -6.11 -20.42
CA LEU A 447 -13.23 -7.36 -21.07
C LEU A 447 -14.52 -8.13 -21.35
N ASN A 448 -14.76 -8.47 -22.60
CA ASN A 448 -15.78 -9.43 -22.99
C ASN A 448 -15.14 -10.83 -23.15
N PRO A 449 -15.37 -11.78 -22.23
CA PRO A 449 -14.77 -13.12 -22.29
C PRO A 449 -15.09 -13.86 -23.59
N ASP A 450 -16.25 -13.60 -24.18
CA ASP A 450 -16.72 -14.27 -25.41
C ASP A 450 -15.85 -13.94 -26.64
N LEU A 451 -15.02 -12.90 -26.55
CA LEU A 451 -14.12 -12.47 -27.63
C LEU A 451 -12.70 -13.04 -27.47
N LEU A 452 -12.39 -13.68 -26.35
CA LEU A 452 -11.07 -14.24 -26.11
C LEU A 452 -10.90 -15.54 -26.91
N SER A 453 -9.70 -15.77 -27.44
CA SER A 453 -9.30 -17.09 -27.91
C SER A 453 -8.95 -18.02 -26.74
N LYS A 454 -8.72 -19.31 -27.04
CA LYS A 454 -8.29 -20.30 -26.06
C LYS A 454 -7.05 -19.88 -25.27
N ASP A 455 -6.03 -19.40 -25.98
CA ASP A 455 -4.74 -19.06 -25.37
C ASP A 455 -4.79 -17.72 -24.62
N GLU A 456 -5.72 -16.84 -24.99
CA GLU A 456 -5.94 -15.55 -24.32
C GLU A 456 -6.83 -15.66 -23.09
N CYS A 457 -7.71 -16.67 -23.03
CA CYS A 457 -8.73 -16.79 -22.00
C CYS A 457 -8.14 -16.76 -20.59
N TYR A 458 -7.15 -17.61 -20.31
CA TYR A 458 -6.51 -17.67 -19.00
C TYR A 458 -5.59 -16.47 -18.77
N ALA A 459 -4.73 -16.15 -19.75
CA ALA A 459 -3.73 -15.10 -19.63
C ALA A 459 -4.36 -13.69 -19.45
N PHE A 460 -5.32 -13.32 -20.30
CA PHE A 460 -5.94 -11.99 -20.27
C PHE A 460 -7.03 -11.85 -19.20
N SER A 461 -7.55 -12.97 -18.68
CA SER A 461 -8.39 -12.94 -17.48
C SER A 461 -7.59 -12.99 -16.18
N TYR A 462 -6.25 -13.04 -16.24
CA TYR A 462 -5.37 -13.21 -15.08
C TYR A 462 -5.69 -14.48 -14.27
N GLY A 463 -6.02 -15.57 -14.97
CA GLY A 463 -6.29 -16.88 -14.38
C GLY A 463 -7.65 -17.00 -13.67
N LEU A 464 -8.62 -16.18 -14.06
CA LEU A 464 -9.96 -16.11 -13.49
C LEU A 464 -11.03 -16.73 -14.39
N SER A 465 -10.68 -16.92 -15.66
CA SER A 465 -11.45 -17.67 -16.64
C SER A 465 -10.63 -18.84 -17.16
N THR A 466 -11.32 -19.91 -17.53
CA THR A 466 -10.75 -21.10 -18.14
C THR A 466 -11.46 -21.37 -19.46
N TRP A 467 -10.72 -21.89 -20.44
CA TRP A 467 -11.32 -22.30 -21.70
C TRP A 467 -12.05 -23.64 -21.50
N ASN A 468 -13.38 -23.59 -21.55
CA ASN A 468 -14.17 -24.79 -21.73
C ASN A 468 -14.18 -25.14 -23.22
N SER A 469 -14.47 -26.40 -23.57
CA SER A 469 -14.57 -27.02 -24.89
C SER A 469 -15.04 -26.15 -26.08
N SER A 470 -15.71 -25.02 -25.87
CA SER A 470 -16.13 -24.09 -26.92
C SER A 470 -15.99 -22.59 -26.60
N GLU A 471 -15.73 -22.18 -25.35
CA GLU A 471 -15.78 -20.77 -24.95
C GLU A 471 -14.97 -20.49 -23.67
N CYS A 472 -14.57 -19.23 -23.50
CA CYS A 472 -13.93 -18.74 -22.29
C CYS A 472 -14.98 -18.49 -21.19
N GLN A 473 -14.93 -19.25 -20.11
CA GLN A 473 -15.91 -19.15 -19.02
C GLN A 473 -15.23 -18.73 -17.72
N LEU A 474 -15.94 -17.92 -16.92
CA LEU A 474 -15.51 -17.61 -15.56
C LEU A 474 -15.47 -18.87 -14.71
N CYS A 475 -14.40 -19.00 -13.93
CA CYS A 475 -14.25 -20.12 -13.01
C CYS A 475 -15.33 -20.07 -11.92
N LYS A 476 -15.93 -21.24 -11.64
CA LYS A 476 -16.98 -21.38 -10.63
C LYS A 476 -16.35 -21.80 -9.31
N PHE A 477 -16.68 -21.10 -8.23
CA PHE A 477 -16.14 -21.41 -6.90
C PHE A 477 -17.12 -22.23 -6.07
N PRO A 478 -16.66 -23.13 -5.17
CA PRO A 478 -17.54 -23.93 -4.30
C PRO A 478 -18.50 -23.08 -3.47
N ASP A 479 -18.08 -21.88 -3.05
CA ASP A 479 -18.89 -20.96 -2.27
C ASP A 479 -20.13 -20.45 -3.03
N ASP A 480 -20.10 -20.43 -4.37
CA ASP A 480 -21.21 -20.00 -5.21
C ASP A 480 -22.39 -20.98 -5.15
N TYR A 481 -22.13 -22.25 -4.79
CA TYR A 481 -23.15 -23.31 -4.72
C TYR A 481 -23.97 -23.31 -3.42
N THR A 482 -23.57 -22.52 -2.41
CA THR A 482 -24.26 -22.46 -1.10
C THR A 482 -25.72 -22.04 -1.25
N SER A 483 -26.04 -21.19 -2.22
CA SER A 483 -27.41 -20.76 -2.53
C SER A 483 -28.25 -21.87 -3.20
N ILE A 484 -27.63 -22.76 -3.98
CA ILE A 484 -28.30 -23.89 -4.63
C ILE A 484 -28.58 -25.01 -3.64
N LEU A 485 -27.62 -25.30 -2.75
CA LEU A 485 -27.78 -26.33 -1.72
C LEU A 485 -28.84 -25.93 -0.68
N SER A 486 -28.96 -24.65 -0.32
CA SER A 486 -30.05 -24.19 0.55
C SER A 486 -31.42 -24.31 -0.12
N PHE A 487 -31.50 -24.09 -1.44
CA PHE A 487 -32.73 -24.27 -2.21
C PHE A 487 -33.14 -25.74 -2.32
N ILE A 488 -32.19 -26.64 -2.59
CA ILE A 488 -32.43 -28.10 -2.62
C ILE A 488 -32.84 -28.60 -1.22
N GLY A 489 -32.19 -28.11 -0.16
CA GLY A 489 -32.57 -28.39 1.22
C GLY A 489 -34.01 -27.94 1.53
N MET A 490 -34.42 -26.75 1.08
CA MET A 490 -35.80 -26.28 1.24
C MET A 490 -36.81 -27.12 0.46
N ILE A 491 -36.49 -27.53 -0.78
CA ILE A 491 -37.38 -28.40 -1.57
C ILE A 491 -37.57 -29.76 -0.88
N ILE A 492 -36.49 -30.36 -0.38
CA ILE A 492 -36.56 -31.64 0.35
C ILE A 492 -37.38 -31.49 1.64
N ILE A 493 -37.25 -30.37 2.37
CA ILE A 493 -38.05 -30.10 3.57
C ILE A 493 -39.53 -29.85 3.24
N THR A 494 -39.87 -29.27 2.09
CA THR A 494 -41.27 -29.08 1.67
C THR A 494 -41.92 -30.34 1.09
N MET A 495 -41.14 -31.33 0.69
CA MET A 495 -41.63 -32.62 0.17
C MET A 495 -41.75 -33.70 1.25
N LEU A 496 -41.17 -33.47 2.43
CA LEU A 496 -41.33 -34.28 3.65
C LEU A 496 -42.42 -33.69 4.54
#